data_AF-A0A2W4RBR0-F1
#
_entry.id   AF-A0A2W4RBR0-F1
#
_cell.length_a   1.000
_cell.length_b   1.000
_cell.length_c   1.000
_cell.angle_alpha   90.00
_cell.angle_beta   90.00
_cell.angle_gamma   90.00
#
_symmetry.space_group_name_H-M   'P 1'
#
loop_
_entity.id
_entity.type
_entity.pdbx_description
1 polymer ?
#
loop_
_entity_poly.entity_id
_entity_poly.type
_entity_poly.pdbx_seq_one_letter_code
_entity_poly.pdbx_strand_id
1 'polypeptide(L)'
;MRDAILAAVHSGDIEELRVAVEWNELRPHVGEEDVDDLISYWKRISGDGEGREILAVLGEILDCGYVALPIGNDVENNLVYVWPALAEADLTKLTPQQEVALYRLVSPAQVKAMREAKRWQWWRLAIGADGTWHAFHKAE
;
A
#
# COMPACT_ATOMS: atom_id res chain seq x y z
N MET A 1 2.48 8.81 -10.36
CA MET A 1 2.80 8.18 -9.05
C MET A 1 2.95 6.67 -9.13
N ARG A 2 1.90 5.90 -9.46
CA ARG A 2 1.96 4.43 -9.57
C ARG A 2 3.16 3.92 -10.39
N ASP A 3 3.38 4.49 -11.57
CA ASP A 3 4.46 4.05 -12.44
C ASP A 3 5.86 4.37 -11.89
N ALA A 4 6.00 5.46 -11.11
CA ALA A 4 7.25 5.79 -10.42
C ALA A 4 7.54 4.78 -9.30
N ILE A 5 6.52 4.38 -8.54
CA ILE A 5 6.64 3.32 -7.54
C ILE A 5 7.04 2.00 -8.21
N LEU A 6 6.37 1.62 -9.31
CA LEU A 6 6.71 0.40 -10.05
C LEU A 6 8.12 0.43 -10.65
N ALA A 7 8.60 1.59 -11.08
CA ALA A 7 9.98 1.73 -11.55
C ALA A 7 10.98 1.38 -10.43
N ALA A 8 10.76 1.87 -9.20
CA ALA A 8 11.57 1.52 -8.03
C ALA A 8 11.45 0.04 -7.66
N VAL A 9 10.24 -0.54 -7.75
CA VAL A 9 10.03 -1.98 -7.53
C VAL A 9 10.86 -2.82 -8.52
N HIS A 10 10.86 -2.44 -9.79
CA HIS A 10 11.61 -3.16 -10.83
C HIS A 10 13.13 -2.95 -10.75
N SER A 11 13.59 -1.78 -10.28
CA SER A 11 15.03 -1.53 -10.07
C SER A 11 15.57 -2.32 -8.88
N GLY A 12 14.72 -2.55 -7.87
CA GLY A 12 15.14 -3.15 -6.60
C GLY A 12 15.95 -2.21 -5.71
N ASP A 13 16.02 -0.92 -6.07
CA ASP A 13 16.65 0.14 -5.30
C ASP A 13 15.59 1.04 -4.66
N ILE A 14 15.51 1.03 -3.33
CA ILE A 14 14.51 1.80 -2.60
C ILE A 14 14.75 3.31 -2.71
N GLU A 15 15.99 3.74 -3.02
CA GLU A 15 16.28 5.17 -3.22
C GLU A 15 15.56 5.73 -4.46
N GLU A 16 15.15 4.90 -5.43
CA GLU A 16 14.35 5.34 -6.58
C GLU A 16 12.96 5.85 -6.16
N LEU A 17 12.45 5.46 -4.97
CA LEU A 17 11.23 6.05 -4.42
C LEU A 17 11.41 7.50 -3.98
N ARG A 18 12.65 7.98 -3.79
CA ARG A 18 12.92 9.34 -3.30
C ARG A 18 12.37 10.39 -4.26
N VAL A 19 12.51 10.19 -5.56
CA VAL A 19 11.94 11.11 -6.57
C VAL A 19 10.42 11.18 -6.44
N ALA A 20 9.76 10.04 -6.24
CA ALA A 20 8.32 9.99 -6.06
C ALA A 20 7.88 10.69 -4.77
N VAL A 21 8.64 10.55 -3.67
CA VAL A 21 8.38 11.22 -2.39
C VAL A 21 8.60 12.73 -2.49
N GLU A 22 9.68 13.18 -3.14
CA GLU A 22 10.03 14.59 -3.27
C GLU A 22 9.10 15.36 -4.21
N TRP A 23 8.60 14.69 -5.26
CA TRP A 23 7.58 15.27 -6.14
C TRP A 23 6.18 15.29 -5.52
N ASN A 24 5.97 14.56 -4.44
CA ASN A 24 4.70 14.52 -3.77
C ASN A 24 4.53 15.77 -2.90
N GLU A 25 3.54 16.60 -3.22
CA GLU A 25 3.32 17.88 -2.53
C GLU A 25 3.04 17.71 -1.03
N LEU A 26 2.42 16.59 -0.66
CA LEU A 26 2.11 16.23 0.72
C LEU A 26 2.91 14.98 1.10
N ARG A 27 3.52 14.93 2.29
CA ARG A 27 4.17 13.69 2.73
C ARG A 27 3.12 12.58 2.93
N PRO A 28 3.32 11.37 2.37
CA PRO A 28 2.40 10.26 2.61
C PRO A 28 2.45 9.82 4.07
N HIS A 29 1.29 9.42 4.60
CA HIS A 29 1.21 8.79 5.91
C HIS A 29 1.81 7.37 5.89
N VAL A 30 2.76 7.10 6.79
CA VAL A 30 3.50 5.83 6.85
C VAL A 30 3.25 4.99 8.10
N GLY A 31 2.25 5.34 8.92
CA GLY A 31 1.91 4.60 10.14
C GLY A 31 2.76 4.95 11.37
N GLU A 32 3.73 5.85 11.22
CA GLU A 32 4.49 6.48 12.31
C GLU A 32 4.39 8.01 12.16
N GLU A 33 4.26 8.71 13.28
CA GLU A 33 4.28 10.18 13.32
C GLU A 33 5.73 10.68 13.29
N ASP A 34 5.93 11.92 12.84
CA ASP A 34 7.24 12.61 12.86
C ASP A 34 8.40 11.88 12.13
N VAL A 35 8.11 11.22 11.01
CA VAL A 35 9.14 10.63 10.14
C VAL A 35 9.80 11.71 9.27
N ASP A 36 11.09 11.97 9.53
CA ASP A 36 11.89 12.94 8.77
C ASP A 36 12.27 12.46 7.36
N ASP A 37 12.83 11.25 7.24
CA ASP A 37 13.19 10.63 5.95
C ASP A 37 12.45 9.30 5.75
N LEU A 38 11.53 9.28 4.79
CA LEU A 38 10.70 8.11 4.50
C LEU A 38 11.52 6.92 4.00
N ILE A 39 12.60 7.17 3.26
CA ILE A 39 13.44 6.09 2.74
C ILE A 39 14.18 5.40 3.89
N SER A 40 14.79 6.19 4.79
CA SER A 40 15.40 5.65 6.01
C SER A 40 14.39 4.92 6.90
N TYR A 41 13.16 5.43 7.01
CA TYR A 41 12.09 4.74 7.73
C TYR A 41 11.77 3.38 7.12
N TRP A 42 11.52 3.31 5.81
CA TRP A 42 11.22 2.04 5.14
C TRP A 42 12.38 1.05 5.20
N LYS A 43 13.62 1.50 5.05
CA LYS A 43 14.81 0.66 5.29
C LYS A 43 14.84 0.08 6.70
N ARG A 44 14.58 0.91 7.71
CA ARG A 44 14.58 0.51 9.14
C ARG A 44 13.56 -0.57 9.46
N ILE A 45 12.36 -0.50 8.90
CA ILE A 45 11.29 -1.48 9.17
C ILE A 45 11.32 -2.69 8.24
N SER A 46 12.12 -2.63 7.16
CA SER A 46 12.35 -3.74 6.25
C SER A 46 13.21 -4.79 6.95
N GLY A 47 12.83 -6.06 6.86
CA GLY A 47 13.54 -7.18 7.46
C GLY A 47 14.92 -7.43 6.88
N ASP A 48 15.19 -6.96 5.65
CA ASP A 48 16.51 -7.00 5.03
C ASP A 48 17.37 -5.76 5.36
N GLY A 49 16.82 -4.74 6.03
CA GLY A 49 17.49 -3.48 6.36
C GLY A 49 17.77 -2.55 5.18
N GLU A 50 17.57 -3.03 3.96
CA GLU A 50 17.89 -2.32 2.72
C GLU A 50 16.64 -1.89 1.94
N GLY A 51 15.45 -2.31 2.39
CA GLY A 51 14.18 -1.87 1.83
C GLY A 51 13.60 -2.76 0.73
N ARG A 52 14.23 -3.90 0.40
CA ARG A 52 13.73 -4.77 -0.67
C ARG A 52 12.45 -5.50 -0.29
N GLU A 53 12.25 -5.78 1.00
CA GLU A 53 10.96 -6.30 1.49
C GLU A 53 9.84 -5.28 1.23
N ILE A 54 10.10 -4.00 1.48
CA ILE A 54 9.13 -2.92 1.22
C ILE A 54 8.80 -2.80 -0.27
N LEU A 55 9.81 -2.87 -1.14
CA LEU A 55 9.58 -2.87 -2.59
C LEU A 55 8.80 -4.11 -3.05
N ALA A 56 9.11 -5.29 -2.51
CA ALA A 56 8.38 -6.52 -2.81
C ALA A 56 6.90 -6.39 -2.43
N VAL A 57 6.63 -5.89 -1.22
CA VAL A 57 5.27 -5.60 -0.73
C VAL A 57 4.54 -4.62 -1.66
N LEU A 58 5.18 -3.52 -2.05
CA LEU A 58 4.60 -2.53 -2.98
C LEU A 58 4.23 -3.17 -4.31
N GLY A 59 5.10 -3.99 -4.88
CA GLY A 59 4.82 -4.74 -6.11
C GLY A 59 3.63 -5.68 -5.95
N GLU A 60 3.62 -6.50 -4.89
CA GLU A 60 2.57 -7.48 -4.65
C GLU A 60 1.18 -6.85 -4.47
N ILE A 61 1.07 -5.74 -3.72
CA ILE A 61 -0.23 -5.08 -3.54
C ILE A 61 -0.69 -4.35 -4.80
N LEU A 62 0.23 -3.79 -5.59
CA LEU A 62 -0.08 -3.12 -6.86
C LEU A 62 -0.60 -4.09 -7.93
N ASP A 63 -0.24 -5.38 -7.83
CA ASP A 63 -0.74 -6.47 -8.67
C ASP A 63 -2.15 -6.96 -8.27
N CYS A 64 -2.59 -6.71 -7.04
CA CYS A 64 -3.88 -7.21 -6.52
C CYS A 64 -5.12 -6.40 -6.96
N GLY A 65 -4.94 -5.41 -7.84
CA GLY A 65 -5.99 -4.48 -8.25
C GLY A 65 -6.36 -3.48 -7.15
N TYR A 66 -7.12 -2.45 -7.52
CA TYR A 66 -7.51 -1.35 -6.63
C TYR A 66 -9.02 -1.18 -6.55
N VAL A 67 -9.44 -0.45 -5.53
CA VAL A 67 -10.77 0.17 -5.45
C VAL A 67 -10.62 1.69 -5.56
N ALA A 68 -11.55 2.35 -6.23
CA ALA A 68 -11.64 3.80 -6.27
C ALA A 68 -12.67 4.27 -5.23
N LEU A 69 -12.24 5.11 -4.29
CA LEU A 69 -13.08 5.67 -3.25
C LEU A 69 -13.27 7.18 -3.48
N PRO A 70 -14.51 7.69 -3.54
CA PRO A 70 -14.73 9.12 -3.60
C PRO A 70 -14.49 9.76 -2.24
N ILE A 71 -13.73 10.87 -2.22
CA ILE A 71 -13.49 11.66 -1.03
C ILE A 71 -14.20 13.02 -1.14
N GLY A 72 -15.08 13.31 -0.19
CA GLY A 72 -15.83 14.57 -0.19
C GLY A 72 -16.93 14.64 -1.26
N ASN A 73 -17.40 15.85 -1.55
CA ASN A 73 -18.63 16.07 -2.33
C ASN A 73 -18.43 16.07 -3.85
N ASP A 74 -17.19 16.24 -4.33
CA ASP A 74 -16.86 16.20 -5.76
C ASP A 74 -16.32 14.81 -6.14
N VAL A 75 -17.25 13.93 -6.53
CA VAL A 75 -17.01 12.49 -6.66
C VAL A 75 -16.03 12.14 -7.78
N GLU A 76 -16.03 12.86 -8.91
CA GLU A 76 -15.12 12.58 -10.03
C GLU A 76 -13.72 13.15 -9.80
N ASN A 77 -13.61 14.35 -9.23
CA ASN A 77 -12.32 15.02 -9.04
C ASN A 77 -11.56 14.57 -7.78
N ASN A 78 -12.23 13.91 -6.84
CA ASN A 78 -11.64 13.52 -5.56
C ASN A 78 -11.60 12.00 -5.35
N LEU A 79 -11.34 11.23 -6.39
CA LEU A 79 -11.11 9.80 -6.24
C LEU A 79 -9.75 9.55 -5.59
N VAL A 80 -9.73 8.63 -4.63
CA VAL A 80 -8.51 8.01 -4.11
C VAL A 80 -8.55 6.53 -4.45
N TYR A 81 -7.49 6.07 -5.09
CA TYR A 81 -7.28 4.68 -5.43
C TYR A 81 -6.54 3.98 -4.29
N VAL A 82 -7.10 2.87 -3.80
CA VAL A 82 -6.54 2.09 -2.70
C VAL A 82 -6.13 0.70 -3.17
N TRP A 83 -4.88 0.34 -2.89
CA TRP A 83 -4.32 -0.98 -3.12
C TRP A 83 -3.95 -1.68 -1.80
N PRO A 84 -4.14 -3.01 -1.70
CA PRO A 84 -4.96 -3.81 -2.60
C PRO A 84 -6.45 -3.48 -2.40
N ALA A 85 -7.32 -3.75 -3.37
CA ALA A 85 -8.78 -3.61 -3.19
C ALA A 85 -9.31 -4.38 -1.95
N LEU A 86 -8.61 -5.45 -1.55
CA LEU A 86 -8.89 -6.24 -0.35
C LEU A 86 -8.82 -5.44 0.95
N ALA A 87 -8.07 -4.33 1.00
CA ALA A 87 -7.97 -3.47 2.18
C ALA A 87 -9.31 -2.81 2.55
N GLU A 88 -10.19 -2.66 1.57
CA GLU A 88 -11.53 -2.04 1.72
C GLU A 88 -12.67 -3.06 1.61
N ALA A 89 -12.34 -4.35 1.47
CA ALA A 89 -13.31 -5.41 1.29
C ALA A 89 -13.82 -5.97 2.63
N ASP A 90 -15.05 -6.51 2.64
CA ASP A 90 -15.52 -7.35 3.74
C ASP A 90 -14.81 -8.71 3.67
N LEU A 91 -13.81 -8.90 4.53
CA LEU A 91 -13.00 -10.12 4.59
C LEU A 91 -13.83 -11.37 4.92
N THR A 92 -15.08 -11.25 5.36
CA THR A 92 -15.98 -12.39 5.60
C THR A 92 -16.79 -12.81 4.37
N LYS A 93 -16.77 -12.02 3.30
CA LYS A 93 -17.57 -12.22 2.08
C LYS A 93 -16.72 -12.21 0.80
N LEU A 94 -15.44 -12.59 0.92
CA LEU A 94 -14.56 -12.68 -0.23
C LEU A 94 -15.03 -13.76 -1.21
N THR A 95 -14.98 -13.44 -2.51
CA THR A 95 -15.13 -14.43 -3.57
C THR A 95 -13.93 -15.39 -3.58
N PRO A 96 -14.05 -16.60 -4.17
CA PRO A 96 -12.92 -17.52 -4.29
C PRO A 96 -11.68 -16.91 -4.97
N GLN A 97 -11.87 -16.00 -5.92
CA GLN A 97 -10.76 -15.29 -6.56
C GLN A 97 -10.07 -14.31 -5.59
N GLN A 98 -10.85 -13.57 -4.81
CA GLN A 98 -10.33 -12.66 -3.78
C GLN A 98 -9.64 -13.42 -2.64
N GLU A 99 -10.12 -14.61 -2.28
CA GLU A 99 -9.44 -15.50 -1.33
C GLU A 99 -8.03 -15.86 -1.81
N VAL A 100 -7.89 -16.27 -3.08
CA VAL A 100 -6.59 -16.58 -3.66
C VAL A 100 -5.68 -15.36 -3.64
N ALA A 101 -6.19 -14.17 -3.98
CA ALA A 101 -5.41 -12.93 -3.90
C ALA A 101 -4.95 -12.64 -2.46
N LEU A 102 -5.81 -12.84 -1.46
CA LEU A 102 -5.46 -12.68 -0.06
C LEU A 102 -4.35 -13.65 0.37
N TYR A 103 -4.44 -14.92 -0.01
CA TYR A 103 -3.41 -15.93 0.28
C TYR A 103 -2.08 -15.70 -0.46
N ARG A 104 -2.06 -14.88 -1.52
CA ARG A 104 -0.80 -14.47 -2.17
C ARG A 104 -0.09 -13.36 -1.40
N LEU A 105 -0.83 -12.55 -0.64
CA LEU A 105 -0.27 -11.45 0.14
C LEU A 105 0.21 -11.88 1.53
N VAL A 106 -0.52 -12.79 2.17
CA VAL A 106 -0.25 -13.17 3.56
C VAL A 106 -0.39 -14.66 3.81
N SER A 107 0.28 -15.15 4.86
CA SER A 107 0.26 -16.56 5.24
C SER A 107 -1.14 -17.02 5.66
N PRO A 108 -1.45 -18.33 5.59
CA PRO A 108 -2.74 -18.84 6.04
C PRO A 108 -3.08 -18.52 7.51
N ALA A 109 -2.07 -18.44 8.37
CA ALA A 109 -2.25 -18.03 9.76
C ALA A 109 -2.70 -16.56 9.88
N GLN A 110 -2.13 -15.66 9.08
CA GLN A 110 -2.54 -14.25 9.01
C GLN A 110 -3.93 -14.08 8.39
N VAL A 111 -4.27 -14.86 7.36
CA VAL A 111 -5.64 -14.87 6.80
C VAL A 111 -6.65 -15.23 7.88
N LYS A 112 -6.38 -16.26 8.67
CA LYS A 112 -7.24 -16.66 9.79
C LYS A 112 -7.38 -15.52 10.81
N ALA A 113 -6.27 -14.91 11.22
CA ALA A 113 -6.28 -13.79 12.17
C ALA A 113 -7.09 -12.58 11.65
N MET A 114 -6.91 -12.20 10.39
CA MET A 114 -7.67 -11.10 9.77
C MET A 114 -9.17 -11.37 9.70
N ARG A 115 -9.57 -12.62 9.42
CA ARG A 115 -10.99 -13.02 9.39
C ARG A 115 -11.62 -13.00 10.76
N GLU A 116 -10.91 -13.49 11.77
CA GLU A 116 -11.36 -13.44 13.16
C GLU A 116 -11.51 -12.00 13.66
N ALA A 117 -10.54 -11.15 13.31
CA ALA A 117 -10.56 -9.71 13.63
C ALA A 117 -11.54 -8.90 12.76
N LYS A 118 -12.02 -9.47 11.64
CA LYS A 118 -12.89 -8.83 10.64
C LYS A 118 -12.33 -7.51 10.11
N ARG A 119 -11.01 -7.39 9.98
CA ARG A 119 -10.33 -6.17 9.57
C ARG A 119 -9.02 -6.44 8.84
N TRP A 120 -8.65 -5.51 7.97
CA TRP A 120 -7.36 -5.53 7.28
C TRP A 120 -6.20 -5.33 8.28
N GLN A 121 -5.13 -6.11 8.13
CA GLN A 121 -3.93 -6.10 8.99
C GLN A 121 -2.62 -6.16 8.17
N TRP A 122 -2.70 -5.76 6.90
CA TRP A 122 -1.57 -5.80 5.99
C TRP A 122 -1.32 -4.44 5.38
N TRP A 123 -0.34 -4.38 4.49
CA TRP A 123 0.04 -3.16 3.81
C TRP A 123 -1.08 -2.61 2.93
N ARG A 124 -1.21 -1.28 2.93
CA ARG A 124 -2.11 -0.54 2.06
C ARG A 124 -1.38 0.66 1.46
N LEU A 125 -1.73 0.97 0.22
CA LEU A 125 -1.25 2.13 -0.53
C LEU A 125 -2.46 2.94 -0.99
N ALA A 126 -2.41 4.26 -0.82
CA ALA A 126 -3.45 5.17 -1.27
C ALA A 126 -2.85 6.27 -2.15
N ILE A 127 -3.39 6.44 -3.37
CA ILE A 127 -2.95 7.46 -4.34
C ILE A 127 -4.20 8.19 -4.87
N GLY A 128 -4.19 9.52 -4.82
CA GLY A 128 -5.23 10.37 -5.39
C GLY A 128 -5.26 10.33 -6.92
N ALA A 129 -6.40 10.68 -7.51
CA ALA A 129 -6.53 10.76 -8.97
C ALA A 129 -5.64 11.83 -9.61
N ASP A 130 -5.26 12.84 -8.83
CA ASP A 130 -4.25 13.85 -9.15
C ASP A 130 -2.80 13.31 -9.12
N GLY A 131 -2.60 12.09 -8.63
CA GLY A 131 -1.30 11.47 -8.46
C GLY A 131 -0.67 11.71 -7.08
N THR A 132 -1.36 12.35 -6.14
CA THR A 132 -0.85 12.54 -4.78
C THR A 132 -0.75 11.20 -4.06
N TRP A 133 0.44 10.84 -3.57
CA TRP A 133 0.63 9.67 -2.70
C TRP A 133 0.16 10.02 -1.29
N HIS A 134 -1.01 9.54 -0.89
CA HIS A 134 -1.61 9.86 0.41
C HIS A 134 -1.07 8.99 1.54
N ALA A 135 -0.88 7.70 1.31
CA ALA A 135 -0.43 6.80 2.37
C ALA A 135 0.26 5.54 1.83
N PHE A 136 1.22 5.02 2.60
CA PHE A 136 1.70 3.66 2.48
C PHE A 136 2.15 3.13 3.84
N HIS A 137 1.36 2.23 4.43
CA HIS A 137 1.60 1.72 5.78
C HIS A 137 1.02 0.32 5.94
N LYS A 138 1.50 -0.40 6.95
CA LYS A 138 0.89 -1.65 7.41
C LYS A 138 -0.26 -1.32 8.37
N ALA A 139 -1.45 -1.82 8.07
CA ALA A 139 -2.58 -1.67 8.98
C ALA A 139 -2.34 -2.46 10.28
N GLU A 140 -2.58 -1.81 11.42
CA GLU A 140 -2.56 -2.42 12.76
C GLU A 140 -3.83 -3.21 13.01
#